data_AF-A0A955VH39-F1
#
_entry.id   AF-A0A955VH39-F1
#
_cell.length_a   1.000
_cell.length_b   1.000
_cell.length_c   1.000
_cell.angle_alpha   90.00
_cell.angle_beta   90.00
_cell.angle_gamma   90.00
#
_symmetry.space_group_name_H-M   'P 1'
#
loop_
_entity.id
_entity.type
_entity.pdbx_description
1 polymer ?
#
loop_
_entity_poly.entity_id
_entity_poly.type
_entity_poly.pdbx_seq_one_letter_code
_entity_poly.pdbx_strand_id
1 'polypeptide(L)'
;LRDELKLRPELAKVVRNERYWKGAMVYDGWKLWSSVRCPLLFVTGGLDAQVPPDHARYAAKAARLGGNHDVEVVILADLDHIFRRSYFGFMGEYANRFRPLDRRVIETVAHYLTSHAK
;
A
#
# COMPACT_ATOMS: atom_id res chain seq x y z
N LEU A 1 11.19 12.64 -30.67
CA LEU A 1 11.00 11.37 -29.93
C LEU A 1 9.52 11.06 -29.61
N ARG A 2 8.55 11.55 -30.38
CA ARG A 2 7.12 11.25 -30.17
C ARG A 2 6.45 10.50 -31.33
N ASP A 3 7.12 10.29 -32.46
CA ASP A 3 6.45 9.80 -33.67
C ASP A 3 6.98 8.49 -34.28
N GLU A 4 7.96 7.80 -33.69
CA GLU A 4 8.49 6.58 -34.29
C GLU A 4 8.51 5.44 -33.30
N LEU A 5 7.44 4.66 -33.31
CA LEU A 5 7.47 3.22 -33.56
C LEU A 5 6.05 2.71 -33.32
N LYS A 6 5.39 2.22 -34.38
CA LYS A 6 4.32 1.23 -34.24
C LYS A 6 4.96 -0.05 -33.67
N LEU A 7 5.30 -0.02 -32.38
CA LEU A 7 5.90 -1.15 -31.67
C LEU A 7 4.96 -2.33 -31.82
N ARG A 8 5.51 -3.49 -32.21
CA ARG A 8 4.79 -4.75 -32.08
C ARG A 8 4.28 -4.85 -30.63
N PRO A 9 3.05 -5.36 -30.39
CA PRO A 9 2.44 -5.37 -29.06
C PRO A 9 3.36 -5.87 -27.93
N GLU A 10 4.19 -6.87 -28.23
CA GLU A 10 5.18 -7.45 -27.32
C GLU A 10 6.26 -6.44 -26.88
N LEU A 11 6.77 -5.62 -27.79
CA LEU A 11 7.79 -4.61 -27.48
C LEU A 11 7.18 -3.42 -26.73
N ALA A 12 5.95 -3.05 -27.04
CA ALA A 12 5.21 -2.04 -26.28
C ALA A 12 5.03 -2.46 -24.81
N LYS A 13 4.81 -3.76 -24.56
CA LYS A 13 4.74 -4.33 -23.21
C LYS A 13 6.08 -4.23 -22.48
N VAL A 14 7.19 -4.55 -23.13
CA VAL A 14 8.54 -4.46 -22.54
C VAL A 14 8.89 -3.01 -22.17
N VAL A 15 8.71 -2.07 -23.09
CA VAL A 15 9.01 -0.64 -22.84
C VAL A 15 8.13 -0.06 -21.74
N ARG A 16 6.84 -0.44 -21.69
CA ARG A 16 5.94 -0.03 -20.60
C ARG A 16 6.41 -0.57 -19.25
N ASN A 17 6.82 -1.84 -19.21
CA ASN A 17 7.36 -2.44 -17.99
C ASN A 17 8.66 -1.75 -17.54
N GLU A 18 9.57 -1.46 -18.46
CA GLU A 18 10.82 -0.74 -18.16
C GLU A 18 10.53 0.63 -17.54
N ARG A 19 9.64 1.41 -18.16
CA ARG A 19 9.27 2.74 -17.65
C ARG A 19 8.64 2.66 -16.26
N TYR A 20 7.77 1.67 -16.05
CA TYR A 20 7.16 1.43 -14.74
C TYR A 20 8.21 1.15 -13.68
N TRP A 21 9.11 0.18 -13.93
CA TRP A 21 10.13 -0.22 -12.97
C TRP A 21 11.12 0.90 -12.67
N LYS A 22 11.58 1.62 -13.69
CA LYS A 22 12.43 2.81 -13.51
C LYS A 22 11.73 3.85 -12.62
N GLY A 23 10.44 4.11 -12.88
CA GLY A 23 9.64 5.03 -12.08
C GLY A 23 9.49 4.57 -10.63
N ALA A 24 9.13 3.32 -10.41
CA ALA A 24 8.93 2.76 -9.07
C ALA A 24 10.23 2.80 -8.23
N MET A 25 11.38 2.55 -8.84
CA MET A 25 12.68 2.57 -8.14
C MET A 25 13.14 3.97 -7.71
N VAL A 26 12.75 5.01 -8.44
CA VAL A 26 13.14 6.41 -8.14
C VAL A 26 12.03 7.20 -7.44
N TYR A 27 10.89 6.57 -7.15
CA TYR A 27 9.75 7.25 -6.56
C TYR A 27 10.00 7.60 -5.09
N ASP A 28 9.95 8.89 -4.78
CA ASP A 28 10.11 9.38 -3.41
C ASP A 28 8.77 9.34 -2.66
N GLY A 29 8.55 8.23 -1.95
CA GLY A 29 7.38 8.08 -1.09
C GLY A 29 7.33 9.08 0.07
N TRP A 30 8.49 9.53 0.58
CA TRP A 30 8.53 10.50 1.67
C TRP A 30 7.95 11.84 1.24
N LYS A 31 8.37 12.31 0.06
CA LYS A 31 7.85 13.55 -0.54
C LYS A 31 6.34 13.46 -0.79
N LEU A 32 5.85 12.33 -1.28
CA LEU A 32 4.42 12.10 -1.49
C LEU A 32 3.66 12.26 -0.16
N TRP A 33 4.00 11.46 0.86
CA TRP A 33 3.27 11.45 2.12
C TRP A 33 3.33 12.80 2.84
N SER A 34 4.47 13.50 2.77
CA SER A 34 4.64 14.85 3.32
C SER A 34 3.75 15.91 2.66
N SER A 35 3.22 15.65 1.45
CA SER A 35 2.34 16.58 0.73
C SER A 35 0.85 16.36 0.97
N VAL A 36 0.44 15.24 1.60
CA VAL A 36 -0.98 14.94 1.83
C VAL A 36 -1.54 15.86 2.93
N ARG A 37 -2.79 16.33 2.76
CA ARG A 37 -3.45 17.28 3.67
C ARG A 37 -4.82 16.84 4.18
N CYS A 38 -5.38 15.76 3.64
CA CYS A 38 -6.64 15.19 4.12
C CYS A 38 -6.39 14.16 5.25
N PRO A 39 -7.41 13.81 6.04
CA PRO A 39 -7.30 12.75 7.04
C PRO A 39 -6.76 11.45 6.41
N LEU A 40 -5.77 10.83 7.06
CA LEU A 40 -5.13 9.60 6.58
C LEU A 40 -5.27 8.43 7.56
N LEU A 41 -5.72 7.29 7.04
CA LEU A 41 -5.63 5.99 7.70
C LEU A 41 -4.66 5.09 6.94
N PHE A 42 -3.63 4.60 7.63
CA PHE A 42 -2.80 3.50 7.16
C PHE A 42 -3.22 2.21 7.85
N VAL A 43 -3.69 1.21 7.10
CA VAL A 43 -3.97 -0.15 7.60
C VAL A 43 -2.98 -1.12 6.94
N THR A 44 -2.34 -1.98 7.72
CA THR A 44 -1.40 -3.00 7.20
C THR A 44 -1.43 -4.27 8.05
N GLY A 45 -1.06 -5.41 7.44
CA GLY A 45 -0.89 -6.68 8.14
C GLY A 45 0.46 -6.71 8.88
N GLY A 46 0.46 -7.21 10.11
CA GLY A 46 1.68 -7.34 10.90
C GLY A 46 2.67 -8.39 10.37
N LEU A 47 2.17 -9.36 9.59
CA LEU A 47 2.96 -10.39 8.91
C LEU A 47 3.15 -10.10 7.42
N ASP A 48 2.98 -8.85 6.97
CA ASP A 48 3.25 -8.49 5.58
C ASP A 48 4.75 -8.54 5.27
N ALA A 49 5.19 -9.61 4.60
CA ALA A 49 6.58 -9.78 4.18
C ALA A 49 6.94 -9.02 2.90
N GLN A 50 5.96 -8.50 2.15
CA GLN A 50 6.19 -7.76 0.90
C GLN A 50 6.32 -6.25 1.17
N VAL A 51 5.55 -5.74 2.11
CA VAL A 51 5.58 -4.35 2.58
C VAL A 51 5.58 -4.36 4.12
N PRO A 52 6.75 -4.40 4.76
CA PRO A 52 6.85 -4.49 6.21
C PRO A 52 6.03 -3.41 6.93
N PRO A 53 5.41 -3.71 8.09
CA PRO A 53 4.48 -2.81 8.77
C PRO A 53 5.11 -1.46 9.19
N ASP A 54 6.43 -1.41 9.35
CA ASP A 54 7.16 -0.16 9.63
C ASP A 54 7.06 0.86 8.50
N HIS A 55 6.82 0.42 7.26
CA HIS A 55 6.58 1.35 6.14
C HIS A 55 5.35 2.22 6.37
N ALA A 56 4.28 1.68 6.97
CA ALA A 56 3.11 2.45 7.36
C ALA A 56 3.45 3.49 8.43
N ARG A 57 4.30 3.13 9.40
CA ARG A 57 4.79 4.06 10.43
C ARG A 57 5.63 5.18 9.84
N TYR A 58 6.51 4.87 8.89
CA TYR A 58 7.33 5.87 8.19
C TYR A 58 6.49 6.80 7.31
N ALA A 59 5.50 6.27 6.59
CA ALA A 59 4.55 7.06 5.81
C ALA A 59 3.75 8.04 6.70
N ALA A 60 3.24 7.55 7.83
CA ALA A 60 2.55 8.40 8.80
C ALA A 60 3.47 9.46 9.42
N LYS A 61 4.73 9.12 9.71
CA LYS A 61 5.73 10.10 10.17
C LYS A 61 5.97 11.19 9.12
N ALA A 62 6.12 10.82 7.85
CA ALA A 62 6.28 11.77 6.76
C ALA A 62 5.07 12.70 6.64
N ALA A 63 3.85 12.16 6.66
CA ALA A 63 2.62 12.95 6.62
C ALA A 63 2.54 13.95 7.79
N ARG A 64 2.86 13.52 9.02
CA ARG A 64 2.88 14.40 10.20
C ARG A 64 3.92 15.51 10.10
N LEU A 65 5.13 15.20 9.66
CA LEU A 65 6.18 16.21 9.45
C LEU A 65 5.83 17.17 8.30
N GLY A 66 5.02 16.72 7.34
CA GLY A 66 4.43 17.53 6.29
C GLY A 66 3.30 18.47 6.74
N GLY A 67 2.91 18.42 8.01
CA GLY A 67 1.85 19.26 8.60
C GLY A 67 0.47 18.62 8.65
N ASN A 68 0.33 17.32 8.35
CA ASN A 68 -0.92 16.60 8.53
C ASN A 68 -1.01 15.99 9.94
N HIS A 69 -1.86 16.57 10.79
CA HIS A 69 -2.03 16.09 12.17
C HIS A 69 -3.12 15.03 12.31
N ASP A 70 -3.92 14.80 11.27
CA ASP A 70 -4.99 13.81 11.24
C ASP A 70 -4.52 12.55 10.51
N VAL A 71 -3.73 11.75 11.21
CA VAL A 71 -3.07 10.56 10.67
C VAL A 71 -3.13 9.42 11.68
N GLU A 72 -3.75 8.31 11.29
CA GLU A 72 -3.87 7.07 12.07
C GLU A 72 -3.09 5.91 11.41
N VAL A 73 -2.53 5.02 12.23
CA VAL A 73 -1.86 3.79 11.80
C VAL A 73 -2.41 2.61 12.56
N VAL A 74 -2.95 1.63 11.83
CA VAL A 74 -3.48 0.38 12.37
C VAL A 74 -2.71 -0.80 11.79
N ILE A 75 -2.05 -1.55 12.67
CA ILE A 75 -1.33 -2.78 12.31
C ILE A 75 -2.11 -3.96 12.86
N LEU A 76 -2.59 -4.82 11.98
CA LEU A 76 -3.33 -6.03 12.33
C LEU A 76 -2.34 -7.20 12.41
N ALA A 77 -1.84 -7.44 13.63
CA ALA A 77 -0.62 -8.18 13.91
C ALA A 77 -0.50 -9.56 13.22
N ASP A 78 -1.60 -10.27 13.03
CA ASP A 78 -1.65 -11.65 12.53
C ASP A 78 -2.17 -11.76 11.08
N LEU A 79 -2.15 -10.65 10.32
CA LEU A 79 -2.55 -10.63 8.92
C LEU A 79 -1.35 -10.52 7.98
N ASP A 80 -1.45 -11.17 6.82
CA ASP A 80 -0.49 -11.03 5.72
C ASP A 80 -0.74 -9.78 4.85
N HIS A 81 0.03 -9.68 3.76
CA HIS A 81 -0.05 -8.61 2.76
C HIS A 81 -1.45 -8.39 2.17
N ILE A 82 -2.23 -9.47 2.02
CA ILE A 82 -3.58 -9.41 1.44
C ILE A 82 -4.65 -9.48 2.52
N PHE A 83 -4.29 -9.16 3.76
CA PHE A 83 -5.17 -9.02 4.91
C PHE A 83 -5.92 -10.29 5.33
N ARG A 84 -5.27 -11.44 5.19
CA ARG A 84 -5.80 -12.72 5.65
C ARG A 84 -5.00 -13.21 6.85
N ARG A 85 -5.68 -13.90 7.78
CA ARG A 85 -5.04 -14.56 8.95
C ARG A 85 -3.89 -15.45 8.50
N SER A 86 -2.68 -15.15 8.92
CA SER A 86 -1.45 -15.83 8.51
C SER A 86 -0.66 -16.31 9.72
N TYR A 87 0.14 -17.36 9.53
CA TYR A 87 1.07 -17.82 10.55
C TYR A 87 2.49 -17.33 10.29
N PHE A 88 2.88 -17.20 9.02
CA PHE A 88 4.26 -16.90 8.63
C PHE A 88 4.44 -15.68 7.73
N GLY A 89 3.35 -15.13 7.17
CA GLY A 89 3.41 -14.00 6.25
C GLY A 89 3.89 -14.33 4.83
N PHE A 90 4.07 -15.61 4.50
CA PHE A 90 4.67 -16.01 3.24
C PHE A 90 3.69 -15.97 2.07
N MET A 91 4.18 -15.54 0.90
CA MET A 91 3.39 -15.54 -0.34
C MET A 91 2.84 -16.92 -0.72
N GLY A 92 3.50 -18.01 -0.31
CA GLY A 92 3.02 -19.37 -0.55
C GLY A 92 1.63 -19.63 0.05
N GLU A 93 1.27 -18.92 1.13
CA GLU A 93 -0.05 -19.09 1.73
C GLU A 93 -1.19 -18.47 0.91
N TYR A 94 -0.88 -17.61 -0.07
CA TYR A 94 -1.88 -16.98 -0.95
C TYR A 94 -2.62 -18.00 -1.83
N ALA A 95 -1.99 -19.14 -2.11
CA ALA A 95 -2.56 -20.21 -2.92
C ALA A 95 -3.87 -20.75 -2.32
N ASN A 96 -4.03 -20.67 -0.98
CA ASN A 96 -5.28 -21.02 -0.33
C ASN A 96 -6.33 -19.90 -0.50
N ARG A 97 -7.18 -20.05 -1.50
CA ARG A 97 -8.27 -19.10 -1.82
C ARG A 97 -9.45 -19.14 -0.85
N PHE A 98 -9.52 -20.14 0.03
CA PHE A 98 -10.60 -20.29 1.00
C PHE A 98 -10.37 -19.49 2.28
N ARG A 99 -9.18 -18.91 2.47
CA ARG A 99 -8.93 -17.96 3.57
C ARG A 99 -9.67 -16.65 3.25
N PRO A 100 -10.67 -16.26 4.07
CA PRO A 100 -11.38 -15.01 3.84
C PRO A 100 -10.47 -13.83 4.18
N LEU A 101 -10.80 -12.66 3.62
CA LEU A 101 -10.35 -11.38 4.15
C LEU A 101 -10.76 -11.29 5.64
N ASP A 102 -9.85 -10.84 6.50
CA ASP A 102 -10.20 -10.67 7.91
C ASP A 102 -11.14 -9.46 8.10
N ARG A 103 -12.26 -9.70 8.78
CA ARG A 103 -13.32 -8.71 9.02
C ARG A 103 -12.80 -7.44 9.70
N ARG A 104 -11.74 -7.54 10.52
CA ARG A 104 -11.15 -6.40 11.23
C ARG A 104 -10.68 -5.31 10.27
N VAL A 105 -10.29 -5.64 9.04
CA VAL A 105 -9.92 -4.63 8.04
C VAL A 105 -11.11 -3.76 7.65
N ILE A 106 -12.23 -4.40 7.32
CA ILE A 106 -13.45 -3.69 6.92
C ILE A 106 -13.98 -2.87 8.09
N GLU A 107 -13.96 -3.43 9.30
CA GLU A 107 -14.37 -2.73 10.52
C GLU A 107 -13.49 -1.50 10.81
N THR A 108 -12.17 -1.63 10.65
CA THR A 108 -11.22 -0.51 10.83
C THR A 108 -11.51 0.61 9.83
N VAL A 109 -11.65 0.28 8.55
CA VAL A 109 -11.93 1.27 7.51
C VAL A 109 -13.30 1.91 7.70
N ALA A 110 -14.34 1.11 7.98
CA ALA A 110 -15.69 1.60 8.19
C ALA A 110 -15.75 2.53 9.41
N HIS A 111 -15.17 2.12 10.53
CA HIS A 111 -15.10 2.93 11.74
C HIS A 111 -14.42 4.27 11.47
N TYR A 112 -13.24 4.25 10.84
CA TYR A 112 -12.51 5.47 10.48
C TYR A 112 -13.33 6.39 9.58
N LEU A 113 -14.00 5.85 8.55
CA LEU A 113 -14.86 6.67 7.69
C LEU A 113 -16.01 7.29 8.47
N THR A 114 -16.67 6.53 9.35
CA THR A 114 -17.79 7.05 10.15
C THR A 114 -17.36 8.07 11.20
N SER A 115 -16.15 7.96 11.77
CA SER A 115 -15.64 8.92 12.75
C SER A 115 -15.16 10.23 12.12
N HIS A 116 -14.90 10.23 10.80
CA HIS A 116 -14.48 11.41 10.03
C HIS A 116 -15.56 11.91 9.06
N ALA A 117 -16.71 11.23 8.98
CA ALA A 117 -17.89 11.71 8.30
C ALA A 117 -18.47 12.89 9.09
N LYS A 118 -18.63 14.03 8.42
CA LYS A 118 -19.37 15.18 8.92
C LYS A 118 -20.81 15.12 8.46
#